data_AF-A0A015LZP1-F1
#
_entry.id   AF-A0A015LZP1-F1
#
_cell.length_a   1.000
_cell.length_b   1.000
_cell.length_c   1.000
_cell.angle_alpha   90.00
_cell.angle_beta   90.00
_cell.angle_gamma   90.00
#
_symmetry.space_group_name_H-M   'P 1'
#
loop_
_entity.id
_entity.type
_entity.pdbx_description
1 polymer ?
#
loop_
_entity_poly.entity_id
_entity_poly.type
_entity_poly.pdbx_seq_one_letter_code
_entity_poly.pdbx_strand_id
1 'polypeptide(L)'
;MFRIFNYFLTPLMRLEKKSQSYIGYQEILPITGTGMLPRRVILSRFWSTYIKDTPLSYMNSGIVNGGPAIIAYVHVPKGTPVELPTEFEGYPVLLDYGTIEPACHTRPVALSPGISIGSVSACTLGAMFKNETEMEKIFILTTKHSVGNTDSTVIQPGSSDAEKGYTICAKVSKYNFYGVIHEHEDADALLLDYAFCEVINSQVVSTNNTPEFCISNTKDSGSGPEIEYEIRKFGRTTNYTEGVVEDRLEFFYNRKFGHVKTLVVSAKERFGAPGDSGSPVFDKNNTLWGILQGVSPDGLLVSVVPIHLILQHVRSEFEVSFKLMSEI
;
A
#
# COMPACT_ATOMS: atom_id res chain seq x y z
N MET A 1 76.13 -21.16 -5.27
CA MET A 1 76.01 -21.27 -6.74
C MET A 1 74.52 -21.20 -7.07
N PHE A 2 74.05 -20.03 -7.51
CA PHE A 2 72.66 -19.79 -7.93
C PHE A 2 72.38 -20.43 -9.29
N ARG A 3 71.21 -21.04 -9.47
CA ARG A 3 70.54 -21.13 -10.78
C ARG A 3 69.02 -21.06 -10.61
N ILE A 4 68.48 -20.03 -11.26
CA ILE A 4 67.08 -19.68 -11.50
C ILE A 4 66.57 -20.46 -12.74
N PHE A 5 65.29 -20.87 -12.76
CA PHE A 5 64.38 -20.87 -13.93
C PHE A 5 62.95 -21.12 -13.39
N ASN A 6 62.16 -20.07 -13.15
CA ASN A 6 61.11 -19.47 -14.01
C ASN A 6 59.88 -20.37 -14.27
N TYR A 7 58.79 -20.15 -13.52
CA TYR A 7 57.55 -19.46 -13.91
C TYR A 7 56.59 -20.26 -14.81
N PHE A 8 55.55 -20.81 -14.19
CA PHE A 8 54.17 -20.73 -14.71
C PHE A 8 53.26 -20.34 -13.54
N LEU A 9 53.11 -19.03 -13.34
CA LEU A 9 52.04 -18.45 -12.54
C LEU A 9 50.81 -18.39 -13.43
N THR A 10 49.88 -19.34 -13.25
CA THR A 10 48.48 -19.12 -13.65
C THR A 10 47.94 -17.94 -12.84
N PRO A 11 47.28 -16.94 -13.44
CA PRO A 11 46.65 -15.90 -12.67
C PRO A 11 45.54 -16.55 -11.84
N LEU A 12 45.71 -16.51 -10.52
CA LEU A 12 44.61 -16.66 -9.59
C LEU A 12 43.66 -15.51 -9.93
N MET A 13 42.60 -15.77 -10.70
CA MET A 13 41.50 -14.84 -10.86
C MET A 13 40.92 -14.63 -9.46
N ARG A 14 41.38 -13.55 -8.82
CA ARG A 14 40.74 -12.97 -7.66
C ARG A 14 39.37 -12.53 -8.17
N LEU A 15 38.36 -13.38 -8.00
CA LEU A 15 36.98 -12.97 -8.03
C LEU A 15 36.85 -11.90 -6.94
N GLU A 16 37.02 -10.64 -7.34
CA GLU A 16 36.53 -9.52 -6.56
C GLU A 16 35.04 -9.78 -6.38
N LYS A 17 34.63 -10.22 -5.19
CA LYS A 17 33.25 -10.15 -4.76
C LYS A 17 32.89 -8.67 -4.88
N LYS A 18 32.22 -8.28 -5.98
CA LYS A 18 31.62 -6.95 -6.10
C LYS A 18 30.69 -6.80 -4.90
N SER A 19 31.06 -5.94 -3.97
CA SER A 19 30.27 -5.66 -2.78
C SER A 19 28.95 -5.06 -3.22
N GLN A 20 27.83 -5.62 -2.74
CA GLN A 20 26.50 -5.06 -2.97
C GLN A 20 26.48 -3.57 -2.61
N SER A 21 25.97 -2.74 -3.52
CA SER A 21 25.74 -1.32 -3.27
C SER A 21 24.47 -1.13 -2.44
N TYR A 22 24.65 -0.73 -1.18
CA TYR A 22 23.57 -0.33 -0.29
C TYR A 22 23.16 1.12 -0.57
N ILE A 23 21.85 1.41 -0.51
CA ILE A 23 21.34 2.79 -0.61
C ILE A 23 21.90 3.65 0.53
N GLY A 24 21.83 3.13 1.77
CA GLY A 24 22.29 3.85 2.95
C GLY A 24 21.49 5.14 3.18
N TYR A 25 22.16 6.28 3.03
CA TYR A 25 21.57 7.63 3.17
C TYR A 25 21.37 8.34 1.82
N GLN A 26 21.51 7.63 0.70
CA GLN A 26 21.35 8.23 -0.63
C GLN A 26 19.89 8.65 -0.83
N GLU A 27 19.70 9.88 -1.32
CA GLU A 27 18.38 10.39 -1.69
C GLU A 27 17.89 9.66 -2.95
N ILE A 28 16.66 9.16 -2.87
CA ILE A 28 15.98 8.53 -4.00
C ILE A 28 14.99 9.54 -4.54
N LEU A 29 15.25 10.04 -5.75
CA LEU A 29 14.29 10.89 -6.42
C LEU A 29 13.31 10.02 -7.22
N PRO A 30 12.00 10.28 -7.11
CA PRO A 30 10.99 9.58 -7.91
C PRO A 30 11.22 9.88 -9.37
N ILE A 31 10.99 8.90 -10.26
CA ILE A 31 11.03 9.21 -11.68
C ILE A 31 9.65 9.60 -12.18
N THR A 32 9.55 10.76 -12.85
CA THR A 32 8.32 11.24 -13.47
C THR A 32 8.40 11.23 -15.00
N GLY A 33 7.33 10.82 -15.67
CA GLY A 33 7.13 11.02 -17.12
C GLY A 33 7.05 9.73 -17.96
N THR A 34 6.33 9.82 -19.09
CA THR A 34 5.92 8.71 -19.98
C THR A 34 7.06 8.05 -20.79
N GLY A 35 8.32 8.48 -20.64
CA GLY A 35 9.48 7.94 -21.36
C GLY A 35 10.13 6.68 -20.74
N MET A 36 9.46 6.02 -19.78
CA MET A 36 10.11 5.08 -18.85
C MET A 36 9.51 3.66 -18.85
N LEU A 37 8.69 3.34 -19.86
CA LEU A 37 8.07 2.03 -20.08
C LEU A 37 9.02 0.80 -19.99
N PRO A 38 10.33 0.88 -20.32
CA PRO A 38 11.25 -0.25 -20.10
C PRO A 38 11.38 -0.65 -18.62
N ARG A 39 11.18 0.26 -17.67
CA ARG A 39 11.44 -0.01 -16.23
C ARG A 39 10.50 -1.04 -15.63
N ARG A 40 9.25 -1.07 -16.05
CA ARG A 40 8.19 -1.85 -15.42
C ARG A 40 8.30 -3.34 -15.75
N VAL A 41 8.54 -3.63 -17.03
CA VAL A 41 8.86 -4.98 -17.49
C VAL A 41 10.16 -5.45 -16.84
N ILE A 42 11.15 -4.57 -16.69
CA ILE A 42 12.40 -4.86 -16.00
C ILE A 42 12.17 -5.18 -14.53
N LEU A 43 11.40 -4.38 -13.79
CA LEU A 43 11.07 -4.66 -12.39
C LEU A 43 10.32 -6.00 -12.24
N SER A 44 9.31 -6.24 -13.09
CA SER A 44 8.56 -7.52 -13.08
C SER A 44 9.46 -8.72 -13.38
N ARG A 45 10.37 -8.60 -14.36
CA ARG A 45 11.37 -9.64 -14.66
C ARG A 45 12.36 -9.82 -13.53
N PHE A 46 12.83 -8.73 -12.93
CA PHE A 46 13.73 -8.77 -11.76
C PHE A 46 13.07 -9.52 -10.61
N TRP A 47 11.83 -9.16 -10.25
CA TRP A 47 11.06 -9.86 -9.23
C TRP A 47 10.96 -11.35 -9.54
N SER A 48 10.45 -11.70 -10.72
CA SER A 48 10.26 -13.09 -11.13
C SER A 48 11.55 -13.91 -11.11
N THR A 49 12.69 -13.26 -11.38
CA THR A 49 14.01 -13.91 -11.37
C THR A 49 14.50 -14.18 -9.94
N TYR A 50 14.33 -13.23 -9.01
CA TYR A 50 15.00 -13.28 -7.70
C TYR A 50 14.08 -13.64 -6.53
N ILE A 51 12.76 -13.63 -6.70
CA ILE A 51 11.81 -13.80 -5.60
C ILE A 51 11.91 -15.14 -4.86
N LYS A 52 12.35 -16.21 -5.54
CA LYS A 52 12.48 -17.55 -4.95
C LYS A 52 13.70 -17.69 -4.05
N ASP A 53 14.80 -17.02 -4.41
CA ASP A 53 16.11 -17.21 -3.79
C ASP A 53 16.49 -16.05 -2.87
N THR A 54 15.77 -14.93 -2.96
CA THR A 54 16.05 -13.70 -2.23
C THR A 54 14.85 -13.32 -1.37
N PRO A 55 15.05 -12.84 -0.13
CA PRO A 55 13.98 -12.34 0.73
C PRO A 55 13.49 -10.96 0.26
N LEU A 56 13.12 -10.83 -1.01
CA LEU A 56 12.56 -9.59 -1.56
C LEU A 56 11.25 -9.26 -0.85
N SER A 57 11.10 -7.98 -0.53
CA SER A 57 9.91 -7.41 0.09
C SER A 57 9.09 -6.61 -0.89
N TYR A 58 9.65 -5.57 -1.46
CA TYR A 58 9.01 -4.77 -2.50
C TYR A 58 10.12 -4.14 -3.33
N MET A 59 9.76 -3.53 -4.45
CA MET A 59 10.73 -2.85 -5.29
C MET A 59 10.23 -1.45 -5.59
N ASN A 60 11.19 -0.58 -5.86
CA ASN A 60 10.94 0.72 -6.44
C ASN A 60 11.91 0.94 -7.60
N SER A 61 11.66 1.98 -8.37
CA SER A 61 12.68 2.58 -9.23
C SER A 61 12.85 4.03 -8.85
N GLY A 62 14.08 4.54 -8.96
CA GLY A 62 14.38 5.93 -8.62
C GLY A 62 15.57 6.46 -9.41
N ILE A 63 15.74 7.78 -9.41
CA ILE A 63 17.02 8.39 -9.78
C ILE A 63 17.90 8.43 -8.54
N VAL A 64 19.06 7.79 -8.60
CA VAL A 64 20.08 7.78 -7.55
C VAL A 64 21.41 8.20 -8.18
N ASN A 65 22.10 9.16 -7.56
CA ASN A 65 23.33 9.75 -8.07
C ASN A 65 23.22 10.25 -9.53
N GLY A 66 22.06 10.79 -9.90
CA GLY A 66 21.80 11.34 -11.25
C GLY A 66 21.46 10.32 -12.33
N GLY A 67 21.39 9.02 -12.01
CA GLY A 67 21.03 7.95 -12.95
C GLY A 67 19.87 7.07 -12.47
N PRO A 68 19.14 6.40 -13.38
CA PRO A 68 18.06 5.49 -13.00
C PRO A 68 18.60 4.22 -12.35
N ALA A 69 17.95 3.77 -11.28
CA ALA A 69 18.30 2.57 -10.54
C ALA A 69 17.07 1.73 -10.18
N ILE A 70 17.28 0.42 -10.07
CA ILE A 70 16.36 -0.52 -9.43
C ILE A 70 16.66 -0.49 -7.93
N ILE A 71 15.62 -0.37 -7.13
CA ILE A 71 15.72 -0.34 -5.68
C ILE A 71 14.99 -1.57 -5.14
N ALA A 72 15.73 -2.53 -4.63
CA ALA A 72 15.21 -3.76 -4.06
C ALA A 72 15.18 -3.66 -2.54
N TYR A 73 13.99 -3.78 -1.94
CA TYR A 73 13.83 -3.87 -0.50
C TYR A 73 13.75 -5.32 -0.07
N VAL A 74 14.37 -5.67 1.07
CA VAL A 74 14.34 -7.02 1.63
C VAL A 74 13.74 -7.08 3.03
N HIS A 75 13.11 -8.20 3.36
CA HIS A 75 12.40 -8.42 4.62
C HIS A 75 13.26 -9.14 5.70
N VAL A 76 14.56 -8.90 5.71
CA VAL A 76 15.51 -9.43 6.71
C VAL A 76 16.03 -8.34 7.65
N PRO A 77 16.58 -8.68 8.84
CA PRO A 77 17.14 -7.67 9.74
C PRO A 77 18.21 -6.80 9.06
N LYS A 78 18.20 -5.50 9.35
CA LYS A 78 19.16 -4.55 8.77
C LYS A 78 20.60 -5.00 9.04
N GLY A 79 21.41 -5.03 7.98
CA GLY A 79 22.80 -5.52 8.02
C GLY A 79 22.96 -7.00 7.69
N THR A 80 21.87 -7.75 7.51
CA THR A 80 21.92 -9.13 7.00
C THR A 80 22.40 -9.12 5.55
N PRO A 81 23.50 -9.80 5.20
CA PRO A 81 23.97 -9.87 3.82
C PRO A 81 22.91 -10.52 2.92
N VAL A 82 22.61 -9.88 1.79
CA VAL A 82 21.76 -10.43 0.74
C VAL A 82 22.50 -10.35 -0.58
N GLU A 83 22.53 -11.45 -1.31
CA GLU A 83 23.16 -11.53 -2.63
C GLU A 83 22.12 -11.14 -3.69
N LEU A 84 22.33 -9.99 -4.31
CA LEU A 84 21.64 -9.53 -5.51
C LEU A 84 22.68 -9.18 -6.57
N PRO A 85 22.33 -9.14 -7.86
CA PRO A 85 23.25 -8.61 -8.86
C PRO A 85 23.49 -7.12 -8.59
N THR A 86 24.66 -6.60 -8.95
CA THR A 86 24.93 -5.14 -8.87
C THR A 86 24.26 -4.36 -10.00
N GLU A 87 23.88 -5.06 -11.07
CA GLU A 87 23.25 -4.50 -12.26
C GLU A 87 22.28 -5.54 -12.85
N PHE A 88 21.13 -5.10 -13.36
CA PHE A 88 20.18 -5.95 -14.06
C PHE A 88 19.66 -5.24 -15.31
N GLU A 89 19.83 -5.88 -16.47
CA GLU A 89 19.41 -5.34 -17.77
C GLU A 89 19.87 -3.89 -18.04
N GLY A 90 21.11 -3.54 -17.66
CA GLY A 90 21.67 -2.21 -17.88
C GLY A 90 21.40 -1.19 -16.76
N TYR A 91 20.67 -1.57 -15.70
CA TYR A 91 20.33 -0.68 -14.59
C TYR A 91 21.06 -1.10 -13.30
N PRO A 92 21.67 -0.17 -12.55
CA PRO A 92 22.22 -0.46 -11.25
C PRO A 92 21.12 -0.94 -10.30
N VAL A 93 21.46 -1.92 -9.47
CA VAL A 93 20.57 -2.49 -8.46
C VAL A 93 21.08 -2.11 -7.08
N LEU A 94 20.23 -1.43 -6.33
CA LEU A 94 20.52 -0.93 -5.00
C LEU A 94 19.67 -1.68 -3.98
N LEU A 95 20.29 -2.07 -2.88
CA LEU A 95 19.64 -2.82 -1.80
C LEU A 95 19.28 -1.89 -0.63
N ASP A 96 18.08 -2.06 -0.10
CA ASP A 96 17.67 -1.50 1.19
C ASP A 96 16.78 -2.47 1.97
N TYR A 97 16.44 -2.13 3.22
CA TYR A 97 15.71 -2.99 4.15
C TYR A 97 14.38 -2.37 4.53
N GLY A 98 13.30 -3.14 4.42
CA GLY A 98 11.97 -2.64 4.77
C GLY A 98 10.86 -3.56 4.30
N THR A 99 9.71 -3.40 4.93
CA THR A 99 8.45 -4.06 4.55
C THR A 99 7.34 -3.01 4.53
N ILE A 100 6.33 -3.20 3.68
CA ILE A 100 5.08 -2.42 3.74
C ILE A 100 4.24 -3.03 4.87
N GLU A 101 3.91 -2.22 5.87
CA GLU A 101 3.17 -2.65 7.06
C GLU A 101 1.79 -2.02 7.12
N PRO A 102 0.78 -2.66 7.74
CA PRO A 102 -0.52 -2.05 7.98
C PRO A 102 -0.38 -0.65 8.62
N ALA A 103 -1.06 0.34 8.04
CA ALA A 103 -0.94 1.73 8.47
C ALA A 103 -1.83 2.06 9.67
N CYS A 104 -1.91 1.16 10.67
CA CYS A 104 -2.65 1.40 11.90
C CYS A 104 -1.74 1.96 13.00
N HIS A 105 -2.32 2.69 13.95
CA HIS A 105 -1.58 3.31 15.03
C HIS A 105 -2.02 2.82 16.40
N THR A 106 -1.07 2.36 17.22
CA THR A 106 -1.30 1.85 18.59
C THR A 106 -0.84 2.81 19.69
N ARG A 107 -0.35 4.01 19.34
CA ARG A 107 0.12 5.04 20.28
C ARG A 107 -0.62 6.38 20.02
N PRO A 108 -0.55 7.38 20.91
CA PRO A 108 -1.14 8.70 20.65
C PRO A 108 -0.23 9.58 19.76
N VAL A 109 -0.79 10.40 18.87
CA VAL A 109 -0.07 11.41 18.03
C VAL A 109 -0.87 12.70 18.03
N ALA A 110 -0.19 13.84 17.84
CA ALA A 110 -0.84 15.13 17.59
C ALA A 110 -1.87 15.05 16.44
N LEU A 111 -3.04 15.65 16.66
CA LEU A 111 -4.20 15.58 15.77
C LEU A 111 -3.99 16.42 14.50
N SER A 112 -4.31 15.85 13.34
CA SER A 112 -4.31 16.52 12.02
C SER A 112 -5.65 16.32 11.31
N PRO A 113 -6.02 17.15 10.32
CA PRO A 113 -7.27 16.99 9.59
C PRO A 113 -7.39 15.64 8.84
N GLY A 114 -8.60 15.08 8.85
CA GLY A 114 -8.94 13.68 8.55
C GLY A 114 -9.78 13.14 9.71
N ILE A 115 -10.87 12.39 9.46
CA ILE A 115 -11.74 11.93 10.56
C ILE A 115 -11.17 10.64 11.15
N SER A 116 -10.72 10.70 12.40
CA SER A 116 -10.24 9.53 13.13
C SER A 116 -11.39 8.61 13.54
N ILE A 117 -11.32 7.35 13.16
CA ILE A 117 -12.20 6.28 13.62
C ILE A 117 -11.38 5.07 14.05
N GLY A 118 -11.99 4.20 14.86
CA GLY A 118 -11.42 2.90 15.16
C GLY A 118 -12.00 2.31 16.43
N SER A 119 -11.47 1.17 16.84
CA SER A 119 -11.89 0.49 18.09
C SER A 119 -10.67 0.06 18.90
N VAL A 120 -9.73 -0.62 18.23
CA VAL A 120 -8.48 -1.14 18.81
C VAL A 120 -7.28 -0.22 18.50
N SER A 121 -7.43 0.62 17.47
CA SER A 121 -6.45 1.61 17.00
C SER A 121 -7.17 2.91 16.62
N ALA A 122 -6.40 3.91 16.19
CA ALA A 122 -6.91 5.08 15.47
C ALA A 122 -6.48 5.02 14.00
N CYS A 123 -7.47 5.19 13.12
CA CYS A 123 -7.39 5.02 11.68
C CYS A 123 -8.25 6.10 10.99
N THR A 124 -8.26 6.18 9.66
CA THR A 124 -9.06 7.20 8.94
C THR A 124 -10.43 6.67 8.53
N LEU A 125 -11.45 7.52 8.63
CA LEU A 125 -12.78 7.30 8.08
C LEU A 125 -12.70 7.20 6.55
N GLY A 126 -13.16 6.08 5.99
CA GLY A 126 -13.25 5.89 4.56
C GLY A 126 -14.61 6.29 3.98
N ALA A 127 -14.83 5.98 2.71
CA ALA A 127 -16.03 6.38 1.99
C ALA A 127 -17.31 5.68 2.52
N MET A 128 -18.46 6.32 2.31
CA MET A 128 -19.77 5.80 2.76
C MET A 128 -20.48 5.05 1.63
N PHE A 129 -21.12 3.94 1.98
CA PHE A 129 -21.84 3.07 1.07
C PHE A 129 -23.22 2.73 1.62
N LYS A 130 -24.16 2.42 0.73
CA LYS A 130 -25.42 1.76 1.06
C LYS A 130 -25.38 0.32 0.58
N ASN A 131 -25.98 -0.56 1.38
CA ASN A 131 -26.34 -1.89 0.92
C ASN A 131 -27.60 -1.77 0.05
N GLU A 132 -27.57 -2.29 -1.17
CA GLU A 132 -28.74 -2.24 -2.08
C GLU A 132 -29.91 -3.11 -1.58
N THR A 133 -29.66 -4.08 -0.72
CA THR A 133 -30.70 -4.90 -0.08
C THR A 133 -31.31 -4.22 1.15
N GLU A 134 -30.53 -3.40 1.86
CA GLU A 134 -30.92 -2.72 3.10
C GLU A 134 -30.73 -1.20 2.93
N MET A 135 -31.52 -0.57 2.05
CA MET A 135 -31.28 0.81 1.60
C MET A 135 -31.31 1.90 2.68
N GLU A 136 -31.91 1.60 3.84
CA GLU A 136 -31.93 2.48 5.01
C GLU A 136 -30.62 2.46 5.80
N LYS A 137 -29.79 1.43 5.60
CA LYS A 137 -28.52 1.27 6.30
C LYS A 137 -27.39 1.95 5.55
N ILE A 138 -26.61 2.72 6.30
CA ILE A 138 -25.40 3.39 5.84
C ILE A 138 -24.21 2.65 6.43
N PHE A 139 -23.18 2.46 5.61
CA PHE A 139 -21.96 1.77 6.00
C PHE A 139 -20.75 2.63 5.72
N ILE A 140 -19.81 2.65 6.66
CA ILE A 140 -18.47 3.23 6.48
C ILE A 140 -17.55 2.12 6.00
N LEU A 141 -16.91 2.30 4.84
CA LEU A 141 -15.84 1.43 4.39
C LEU A 141 -14.54 1.83 5.10
N THR A 142 -13.84 0.87 5.70
CA THR A 142 -12.49 1.05 6.25
C THR A 142 -11.72 -0.26 6.15
N THR A 143 -10.49 -0.32 6.65
CA THR A 143 -9.69 -1.56 6.70
C THR A 143 -10.11 -2.44 7.87
N LYS A 144 -10.12 -3.76 7.69
CA LYS A 144 -10.53 -4.69 8.75
C LYS A 144 -9.53 -4.73 9.90
N HIS A 145 -8.24 -4.57 9.60
CA HIS A 145 -7.21 -4.55 10.65
C HIS A 145 -7.35 -3.35 11.60
N SER A 146 -8.10 -2.31 11.21
CA SER A 146 -8.31 -1.08 11.97
C SER A 146 -9.44 -1.17 12.99
N VAL A 147 -10.30 -2.19 12.85
CA VAL A 147 -11.52 -2.34 13.64
C VAL A 147 -11.58 -3.71 14.31
N GLY A 148 -12.38 -3.81 15.36
CA GLY A 148 -12.60 -5.06 16.09
C GLY A 148 -13.31 -6.13 15.24
N ASN A 149 -13.67 -7.24 15.88
CA ASN A 149 -14.45 -8.31 15.23
C ASN A 149 -15.87 -7.83 14.89
N THR A 150 -16.62 -8.65 14.14
CA THR A 150 -18.05 -8.42 13.94
C THR A 150 -18.73 -8.12 15.26
N ASP A 151 -19.67 -7.17 15.20
CA ASP A 151 -20.37 -6.58 16.33
C ASP A 151 -19.59 -5.65 17.26
N SER A 152 -18.28 -5.49 17.04
CA SER A 152 -17.50 -4.51 17.80
C SER A 152 -17.94 -3.09 17.48
N THR A 153 -17.91 -2.23 18.49
CA THR A 153 -18.20 -0.80 18.34
C THR A 153 -17.04 -0.09 17.65
N VAL A 154 -17.38 0.79 16.71
CA VAL A 154 -16.47 1.77 16.11
C VAL A 154 -16.75 3.11 16.75
N ILE A 155 -15.69 3.76 17.25
CA ILE A 155 -15.78 5.01 17.97
C ILE A 155 -15.14 6.15 17.18
N GLN A 156 -15.66 7.35 17.41
CA GLN A 156 -15.14 8.60 16.89
C GLN A 156 -15.00 9.62 18.04
N PRO A 157 -13.80 10.23 18.21
CA PRO A 157 -12.56 9.89 17.52
C PRO A 157 -12.09 8.45 17.87
N GLY A 158 -11.18 7.88 17.08
CA GLY A 158 -10.64 6.54 17.31
C GLY A 158 -9.96 6.40 18.67
N SER A 159 -9.78 5.17 19.15
CA SER A 159 -9.32 4.87 20.53
C SER A 159 -8.05 5.63 20.96
N SER A 160 -7.06 5.75 20.08
CA SER A 160 -5.81 6.48 20.37
C SER A 160 -5.98 8.01 20.48
N ASP A 161 -7.12 8.54 20.04
CA ASP A 161 -7.43 9.97 19.99
C ASP A 161 -8.57 10.36 20.96
N ALA A 162 -9.17 9.38 21.66
CA ALA A 162 -10.37 9.53 22.48
C ALA A 162 -10.10 10.06 23.91
N GLU A 163 -8.98 10.75 24.15
CA GLU A 163 -8.52 11.17 25.50
C GLU A 163 -9.59 11.93 26.33
N LYS A 164 -10.52 12.62 25.67
CA LYS A 164 -11.58 13.44 26.30
C LYS A 164 -12.99 12.86 26.16
N GLY A 165 -13.12 11.60 25.75
CA GLY A 165 -14.38 10.92 25.47
C GLY A 165 -14.55 10.60 23.99
N TYR A 166 -15.50 9.71 23.71
CA TYR A 166 -15.81 9.23 22.36
C TYR A 166 -17.30 9.04 22.19
N THR A 167 -17.73 9.01 20.93
CA THR A 167 -19.08 8.61 20.54
C THR A 167 -19.00 7.32 19.74
N ILE A 168 -19.93 6.40 19.97
CA ILE A 168 -20.11 5.23 19.10
C ILE A 168 -20.76 5.72 17.81
N CYS A 169 -20.04 5.65 16.69
CA CYS A 169 -20.53 6.10 15.40
C CYS A 169 -21.05 4.93 14.54
N ALA A 170 -20.44 3.75 14.66
CA ALA A 170 -20.78 2.59 13.86
C ALA A 170 -20.52 1.27 14.60
N LYS A 171 -20.92 0.17 13.97
CA LYS A 171 -20.69 -1.21 14.41
C LYS A 171 -20.09 -2.00 13.27
N VAL A 172 -19.06 -2.80 13.54
CA VAL A 172 -18.46 -3.68 12.52
C VAL A 172 -19.52 -4.69 12.06
N SER A 173 -19.90 -4.65 10.79
CA SER A 173 -20.91 -5.56 10.25
C SER A 173 -20.31 -6.93 9.92
N LYS A 174 -21.16 -7.88 9.51
CA LYS A 174 -20.70 -9.17 8.96
C LYS A 174 -19.95 -9.03 7.63
N TYR A 175 -20.11 -7.92 6.92
CA TYR A 175 -19.49 -7.66 5.61
C TYR A 175 -18.06 -7.15 5.79
N ASN A 176 -17.16 -8.04 6.18
CA ASN A 176 -15.75 -7.72 6.40
C ASN A 176 -14.85 -8.91 6.06
N PHE A 177 -13.61 -8.63 5.68
CA PHE A 177 -12.64 -9.65 5.31
C PHE A 177 -11.20 -9.17 5.56
N TYR A 178 -10.34 -10.08 6.02
CA TYR A 178 -8.91 -9.85 6.12
C TYR A 178 -8.13 -11.12 5.78
N GLY A 179 -7.61 -11.18 4.57
CA GLY A 179 -7.00 -12.38 4.04
C GLY A 179 -6.51 -12.21 2.62
N VAL A 180 -6.25 -13.35 1.97
CA VAL A 180 -5.90 -13.39 0.56
C VAL A 180 -6.99 -14.10 -0.22
N ILE A 181 -7.22 -13.66 -1.46
CA ILE A 181 -8.09 -14.34 -2.42
C ILE A 181 -7.28 -14.70 -3.67
N HIS A 182 -7.76 -15.70 -4.39
CA HIS A 182 -7.20 -16.11 -5.68
C HIS A 182 -8.31 -16.02 -6.72
N GLU A 183 -8.04 -15.39 -7.87
CA GLU A 183 -9.03 -15.33 -8.95
C GLU A 183 -9.30 -16.71 -9.57
N HIS A 184 -8.30 -17.60 -9.55
CA HIS A 184 -8.34 -18.99 -9.99
C HIS A 184 -7.21 -19.79 -9.31
N GLU A 185 -7.20 -21.12 -9.46
CA GLU A 185 -6.33 -22.04 -8.71
C GLU A 185 -4.82 -21.76 -8.83
N ASP A 186 -4.39 -21.21 -9.97
CA ASP A 186 -2.99 -20.81 -10.25
C ASP A 186 -2.75 -19.28 -10.17
N ALA A 187 -3.74 -18.51 -9.71
CA ALA A 187 -3.64 -17.05 -9.67
C ALA A 187 -2.76 -16.57 -8.51
N ASP A 188 -2.13 -15.42 -8.73
CA ASP A 188 -1.41 -14.69 -7.68
C ASP A 188 -2.35 -14.34 -6.51
N ALA A 189 -1.83 -14.41 -5.29
CA ALA A 189 -2.58 -14.08 -4.09
C ALA A 189 -2.86 -12.56 -4.03
N LEU A 190 -4.14 -12.18 -3.99
CA LEU A 190 -4.57 -10.79 -3.86
C LEU A 190 -4.88 -10.47 -2.40
N LEU A 191 -4.27 -9.42 -1.83
CA LEU A 191 -4.54 -9.01 -0.46
C LEU A 191 -5.85 -8.21 -0.38
N LEU A 192 -6.79 -8.69 0.42
CA LEU A 192 -7.99 -7.95 0.80
C LEU A 192 -8.03 -7.69 2.30
N ASP A 193 -8.36 -6.45 2.65
CA ASP A 193 -8.40 -5.96 4.02
C ASP A 193 -9.44 -4.85 4.13
N TYR A 194 -10.69 -5.22 4.39
CA TYR A 194 -11.80 -4.29 4.39
C TYR A 194 -12.88 -4.66 5.40
N ALA A 195 -13.58 -3.65 5.91
CA ALA A 195 -14.76 -3.81 6.74
C ALA A 195 -15.78 -2.72 6.40
N PHE A 196 -17.01 -3.13 6.10
CA PHE A 196 -18.15 -2.23 6.11
C PHE A 196 -18.71 -2.15 7.53
N CYS A 197 -18.72 -0.95 8.11
CA CYS A 197 -19.21 -0.71 9.46
C CYS A 197 -20.58 -0.01 9.39
N GLU A 198 -21.63 -0.64 9.91
CA GLU A 198 -23.00 -0.11 9.93
C GLU A 198 -23.10 1.10 10.87
N VAL A 199 -23.53 2.24 10.36
CA VAL A 199 -23.70 3.48 11.13
C VAL A 199 -24.90 3.33 12.07
N ILE A 200 -24.69 3.58 13.37
CA ILE A 200 -25.73 3.45 14.40
C ILE A 200 -26.39 4.80 14.71
N ASN A 201 -25.67 5.91 14.52
CA ASN A 201 -26.16 7.24 14.84
C ASN A 201 -25.90 8.24 13.69
N SER A 202 -26.89 8.38 12.81
CA SER A 202 -26.81 9.25 11.63
C SER A 202 -26.68 10.74 11.93
N GLN A 203 -26.98 11.18 13.17
CA GLN A 203 -26.85 12.59 13.57
C GLN A 203 -25.39 13.03 13.81
N VAL A 204 -24.46 12.09 14.00
CA VAL A 204 -23.05 12.37 14.33
C VAL A 204 -22.14 12.26 13.10
N VAL A 205 -22.60 11.53 12.07
CA VAL A 205 -21.84 11.29 10.85
C VAL A 205 -22.15 12.40 9.85
N SER A 206 -21.62 13.58 10.10
CA SER A 206 -21.56 14.63 9.09
C SER A 206 -20.49 14.24 8.07
N THR A 207 -20.86 14.20 6.80
CA THR A 207 -19.90 14.29 5.69
C THR A 207 -19.29 15.70 5.73
N ASN A 208 -18.42 15.98 6.71
CA ASN A 208 -17.50 17.11 6.63
C ASN A 208 -16.42 16.78 5.59
N ASN A 209 -16.85 16.35 4.40
CA ASN A 209 -16.11 16.58 3.19
C ASN A 209 -16.04 18.11 3.11
N THR A 210 -14.86 18.68 3.27
CA THR A 210 -14.62 19.98 2.66
C THR A 210 -15.14 19.89 1.21
N PRO A 211 -16.06 20.77 0.77
CA PRO A 211 -16.81 20.65 -0.49
C PRO A 211 -15.95 20.51 -1.76
N GLU A 212 -14.64 20.63 -1.62
CA GLU A 212 -13.63 20.47 -2.66
C GLU A 212 -13.31 18.99 -3.00
N PHE A 213 -13.70 18.01 -2.17
CA PHE A 213 -13.31 16.60 -2.34
C PHE A 213 -14.45 15.59 -2.09
N CYS A 214 -15.56 15.75 -2.80
CA CYS A 214 -16.66 14.77 -2.77
C CYS A 214 -16.39 13.62 -3.73
N ILE A 215 -16.08 12.43 -3.19
CA ILE A 215 -15.94 11.19 -3.95
C ILE A 215 -17.30 10.84 -4.56
N SER A 216 -17.37 10.83 -5.88
CA SER A 216 -18.64 10.75 -6.62
C SER A 216 -18.81 9.45 -7.38
N ASN A 217 -17.73 8.70 -7.59
CA ASN A 217 -17.76 7.45 -8.33
C ASN A 217 -16.81 6.41 -7.74
N THR A 218 -16.99 5.16 -8.13
CA THR A 218 -16.04 4.07 -7.84
C THR A 218 -15.43 3.57 -9.12
N LYS A 219 -14.13 3.26 -9.06
CA LYS A 219 -13.47 2.54 -10.13
C LYS A 219 -14.06 1.13 -10.24
N ASP A 220 -14.48 0.77 -11.44
CA ASP A 220 -15.19 -0.48 -11.75
C ASP A 220 -14.25 -1.61 -12.20
N SER A 221 -13.05 -1.27 -12.64
CA SER A 221 -12.08 -2.21 -13.20
C SER A 221 -10.66 -1.62 -13.19
N GLY A 222 -9.66 -2.49 -13.31
CA GLY A 222 -8.33 -2.09 -13.76
C GLY A 222 -8.35 -1.82 -15.25
N SER A 223 -8.05 -0.58 -15.65
CA SER A 223 -7.76 -0.24 -17.05
C SER A 223 -6.38 -0.81 -17.35
N GLY A 224 -6.24 -1.57 -18.44
CA GLY A 224 -4.97 -2.19 -18.84
C GLY A 224 -3.76 -1.24 -18.86
N PRO A 225 -2.56 -1.80 -19.07
CA PRO A 225 -1.30 -1.18 -18.64
C PRO A 225 -0.99 0.16 -19.33
N GLU A 226 -0.11 0.93 -18.68
CA GLU A 226 0.70 2.04 -19.21
C GLU A 226 0.27 3.49 -18.94
N ILE A 227 -0.79 3.74 -18.17
CA ILE A 227 -1.14 5.11 -17.77
C ILE A 227 -0.90 5.30 -16.26
N GLU A 228 -0.11 6.32 -15.92
CA GLU A 228 0.02 6.83 -14.56
C GLU A 228 -1.13 7.78 -14.27
N TYR A 229 -1.79 7.57 -13.13
CA TYR A 229 -2.88 8.40 -12.66
C TYR A 229 -2.43 9.16 -11.42
N GLU A 230 -2.67 10.47 -11.42
CA GLU A 230 -2.57 11.28 -10.22
C GLU A 230 -3.69 10.89 -9.26
N ILE A 231 -3.29 10.58 -8.04
CA ILE A 231 -4.21 10.23 -6.96
C ILE A 231 -3.91 11.03 -5.72
N ARG A 232 -4.94 11.14 -4.88
CA ARG A 232 -4.93 11.88 -3.64
C ARG A 232 -5.60 11.07 -2.55
N LYS A 233 -5.29 11.38 -1.31
CA LYS A 233 -6.02 10.90 -0.15
C LYS A 233 -6.09 11.96 0.95
N PHE A 234 -7.00 11.75 1.88
CA PHE A 234 -7.00 12.41 3.18
C PHE A 234 -6.80 11.36 4.28
N GLY A 235 -5.80 11.57 5.13
CA GLY A 235 -5.52 10.70 6.28
C GLY A 235 -5.43 11.48 7.57
N ARG A 236 -5.85 10.88 8.69
CA ARG A 236 -5.75 11.53 10.00
C ARG A 236 -4.32 11.89 10.41
N THR A 237 -3.31 11.22 9.88
CA THR A 237 -1.90 11.44 10.24
C THR A 237 -1.19 12.36 9.26
N THR A 238 -1.34 12.16 7.95
CA THR A 238 -0.62 12.99 6.95
C THR A 238 -1.49 14.05 6.30
N ASN A 239 -2.77 14.14 6.63
CA ASN A 239 -3.74 15.03 5.97
C ASN A 239 -3.82 14.74 4.46
N TYR A 240 -4.01 15.79 3.65
CA TYR A 240 -3.99 15.74 2.20
C TYR A 240 -2.61 15.37 1.67
N THR A 241 -2.55 14.33 0.85
CA THR A 241 -1.31 13.91 0.18
C THR A 241 -1.60 13.48 -1.24
N GLU A 242 -0.65 13.75 -2.13
CA GLU A 242 -0.73 13.42 -3.56
C GLU A 242 0.34 12.40 -3.93
N GLY A 243 -0.01 11.55 -4.89
CA GLY A 243 0.87 10.51 -5.40
C GLY A 243 0.46 10.12 -6.81
N VAL A 244 1.14 9.11 -7.33
CA VAL A 244 0.83 8.50 -8.61
C VAL A 244 0.62 7.02 -8.43
N VAL A 245 -0.31 6.50 -9.21
CA VAL A 245 -0.63 5.08 -9.25
C VAL A 245 -0.68 4.62 -10.68
N GLU A 246 -0.29 3.37 -10.85
CA GLU A 246 -0.46 2.66 -12.11
C GLU A 246 -1.67 1.77 -11.99
N ASP A 247 -2.47 1.67 -13.04
CA ASP A 247 -3.67 0.86 -13.00
C ASP A 247 -3.40 -0.64 -13.15
N ARG A 248 -2.64 -1.17 -12.20
CA ARG A 248 -2.24 -2.57 -12.12
C ARG A 248 -1.94 -2.95 -10.69
N LEU A 249 -1.99 -4.25 -10.42
CA LEU A 249 -1.57 -4.79 -9.15
C LEU A 249 -0.08 -5.12 -9.18
N GLU A 250 0.64 -4.69 -8.15
CA GLU A 250 2.06 -4.95 -7.95
C GLU A 250 2.29 -5.90 -6.78
N PHE A 251 3.37 -6.68 -6.88
CA PHE A 251 3.76 -7.61 -5.84
C PHE A 251 4.45 -6.91 -4.68
N PHE A 252 4.13 -7.34 -3.47
CA PHE A 252 4.93 -7.06 -2.28
C PHE A 252 4.82 -8.21 -1.27
N TYR A 253 5.74 -8.23 -0.31
CA TYR A 253 5.74 -9.15 0.81
C TYR A 253 4.94 -8.56 1.96
N ASN A 254 3.90 -9.26 2.35
CA ASN A 254 3.16 -9.04 3.57
C ASN A 254 3.64 -10.03 4.64
N ARG A 255 3.97 -9.55 5.84
CA ARG A 255 4.48 -10.41 6.93
C ARG A 255 3.56 -11.57 7.32
N LYS A 256 2.25 -11.40 7.19
CA LYS A 256 1.26 -12.41 7.59
C LYS A 256 0.95 -13.39 6.46
N PHE A 257 0.93 -12.91 5.22
CA PHE A 257 0.42 -13.66 4.07
C PHE A 257 1.49 -14.03 3.03
N GLY A 258 2.74 -13.60 3.21
CA GLY A 258 3.80 -13.81 2.23
C GLY A 258 3.66 -12.86 1.03
N HIS A 259 4.05 -13.32 -0.15
CA HIS A 259 3.96 -12.52 -1.37
C HIS A 259 2.51 -12.39 -1.85
N VAL A 260 2.06 -11.16 -2.00
CA VAL A 260 0.70 -10.80 -2.39
C VAL A 260 0.72 -9.65 -3.39
N LYS A 261 -0.40 -9.44 -4.07
CA LYS A 261 -0.64 -8.34 -4.99
C LYS A 261 -1.62 -7.32 -4.44
N THR A 262 -1.37 -6.05 -4.73
CA THR A 262 -2.22 -4.91 -4.38
C THR A 262 -1.97 -3.74 -5.32
N LEU A 263 -2.78 -2.68 -5.23
CA LEU A 263 -2.46 -1.44 -5.91
C LEU A 263 -1.37 -0.70 -5.13
N VAL A 264 -0.27 -0.33 -5.79
CA VAL A 264 0.84 0.38 -5.14
C VAL A 264 0.88 1.82 -5.62
N VAL A 265 0.86 2.73 -4.66
CA VAL A 265 0.97 4.16 -4.89
C VAL A 265 2.37 4.60 -4.55
N SER A 266 2.96 5.43 -5.40
CA SER A 266 4.23 6.10 -5.14
C SER A 266 4.06 7.61 -5.06
N ALA A 267 4.87 8.28 -4.27
CA ALA A 267 4.82 9.74 -4.14
C ALA A 267 6.22 10.35 -4.04
N LYS A 268 6.29 11.65 -4.34
CA LYS A 268 7.53 12.44 -4.19
C LYS A 268 7.83 12.79 -2.74
N GLU A 269 6.77 13.02 -1.99
CA GLU A 269 6.79 13.28 -0.56
C GLU A 269 6.06 12.15 0.15
N ARG A 270 6.08 12.15 1.48
CA ARG A 270 5.39 11.12 2.28
C ARG A 270 3.90 11.09 1.92
N PHE A 271 3.48 10.01 1.27
CA PHE A 271 2.08 9.78 0.94
C PHE A 271 1.33 9.32 2.18
N GLY A 272 1.79 8.29 2.89
CA GLY A 272 1.06 7.71 4.02
C GLY A 272 1.91 7.55 5.27
N ALA A 273 1.23 7.44 6.42
CA ALA A 273 1.85 7.11 7.69
C ALA A 273 0.93 6.21 8.54
N PRO A 274 1.46 5.56 9.59
CA PRO A 274 0.62 4.88 10.57
C PRO A 274 -0.47 5.81 11.13
N GLY A 275 -1.71 5.31 11.12
CA GLY A 275 -2.94 6.05 11.38
C GLY A 275 -3.76 6.35 10.12
N ASP A 276 -3.17 6.31 8.92
CA ASP A 276 -3.90 6.59 7.68
C ASP A 276 -4.68 5.40 7.11
N SER A 277 -4.59 4.21 7.73
CA SER A 277 -5.36 3.04 7.30
C SER A 277 -6.84 3.34 7.14
N GLY A 278 -7.45 2.85 6.05
CA GLY A 278 -8.85 3.13 5.72
C GLY A 278 -9.09 4.45 4.98
N SER A 279 -8.07 5.31 4.85
CA SER A 279 -8.18 6.54 4.04
C SER A 279 -8.65 6.22 2.62
N PRO A 280 -9.64 6.95 2.09
CA PRO A 280 -10.03 6.80 0.71
C PRO A 280 -8.92 7.33 -0.20
N VAL A 281 -8.56 6.55 -1.22
CA VAL A 281 -7.62 6.93 -2.26
C VAL A 281 -8.41 7.12 -3.55
N PHE A 282 -8.32 8.31 -4.14
CA PHE A 282 -9.16 8.71 -5.28
C PHE A 282 -8.38 9.57 -6.27
N ASP A 283 -8.85 9.67 -7.51
CA ASP A 283 -8.23 10.49 -8.54
C ASP A 283 -8.79 11.92 -8.60
N LYS A 284 -8.27 12.72 -9.53
CA LYS A 284 -8.73 14.09 -9.78
C LYS A 284 -10.18 14.22 -10.25
N ASN A 285 -10.79 13.13 -10.72
CA ASN A 285 -12.19 13.09 -11.10
C ASN A 285 -13.08 12.63 -9.93
N ASN A 286 -12.53 12.57 -8.72
CA ASN A 286 -13.19 12.09 -7.51
C ASN A 286 -13.69 10.64 -7.63
N THR A 287 -13.02 9.83 -8.45
CA THR A 287 -13.29 8.39 -8.53
C THR A 287 -12.49 7.69 -7.46
N LEU A 288 -13.15 6.91 -6.59
CA LEU A 288 -12.51 6.07 -5.58
C LEU A 288 -11.75 4.93 -6.26
N TRP A 289 -10.47 4.80 -5.96
CA TRP A 289 -9.63 3.69 -6.39
C TRP A 289 -9.55 2.58 -5.35
N GLY A 290 -9.64 2.94 -4.06
CA GLY A 290 -9.53 1.98 -2.98
C GLY A 290 -9.36 2.64 -1.63
N ILE A 291 -8.91 1.84 -0.66
CA ILE A 291 -8.59 2.31 0.70
C ILE A 291 -7.12 2.02 1.02
N LEU A 292 -6.45 2.98 1.66
CA LEU A 292 -5.07 2.81 2.11
C LEU A 292 -5.00 1.68 3.14
N GLN A 293 -4.10 0.73 2.92
CA GLN A 293 -3.94 -0.46 3.75
C GLN A 293 -2.62 -0.46 4.51
N GLY A 294 -1.52 -0.15 3.84
CA GLY A 294 -0.19 -0.25 4.42
C GLY A 294 0.79 0.76 3.85
N VAL A 295 1.86 1.01 4.59
CA VAL A 295 2.86 2.04 4.31
C VAL A 295 4.26 1.45 4.43
N SER A 296 5.14 1.86 3.53
CA SER A 296 6.59 1.65 3.64
C SER A 296 7.20 2.51 4.77
N PRO A 297 8.42 2.22 5.24
CA PRO A 297 9.03 2.94 6.36
C PRO A 297 9.22 4.45 6.13
N ASP A 298 9.51 4.87 4.91
CA ASP A 298 9.62 6.29 4.53
C ASP A 298 8.24 6.94 4.27
N GLY A 299 7.24 6.11 3.96
CA GLY A 299 5.88 6.49 3.62
C GLY A 299 5.70 6.94 2.16
N LEU A 300 6.71 6.70 1.30
CA LEU A 300 6.69 7.08 -0.11
C LEU A 300 5.97 6.05 -0.98
N LEU A 301 5.98 4.78 -0.56
CA LEU A 301 5.20 3.70 -1.16
C LEU A 301 4.10 3.23 -0.22
N VAL A 302 2.88 3.10 -0.72
CA VAL A 302 1.74 2.59 0.06
C VAL A 302 0.95 1.54 -0.70
N SER A 303 0.42 0.56 0.02
CA SER A 303 -0.53 -0.43 -0.51
C SER A 303 -1.96 0.08 -0.37
N VAL A 304 -2.76 -0.11 -1.42
CA VAL A 304 -4.16 0.28 -1.50
C VAL A 304 -4.98 -0.93 -1.91
N VAL A 305 -5.98 -1.29 -1.09
CA VAL A 305 -6.92 -2.36 -1.46
C VAL A 305 -7.89 -1.80 -2.51
N PRO A 306 -7.89 -2.34 -3.75
CA PRO A 306 -8.70 -1.78 -4.83
C PRO A 306 -10.19 -1.89 -4.55
N ILE A 307 -10.95 -0.82 -4.81
CA ILE A 307 -12.39 -0.79 -4.52
C ILE A 307 -13.17 -1.83 -5.32
N HIS A 308 -12.82 -2.04 -6.60
CA HIS A 308 -13.52 -3.01 -7.45
C HIS A 308 -13.38 -4.44 -6.90
N LEU A 309 -12.21 -4.81 -6.37
CA LEU A 309 -12.01 -6.12 -5.74
C LEU A 309 -12.81 -6.25 -4.45
N ILE A 310 -12.89 -5.19 -3.64
CA ILE A 310 -13.73 -5.19 -2.43
C ILE A 310 -15.20 -5.41 -2.80
N LEU A 311 -15.71 -4.66 -3.78
CA LEU A 311 -17.10 -4.73 -4.22
C LEU A 311 -17.44 -6.06 -4.91
N GLN A 312 -16.50 -6.63 -5.67
CA GLN A 312 -16.67 -7.96 -6.26
C GLN A 312 -16.69 -9.04 -5.18
N HIS A 313 -15.73 -9.01 -4.25
CA HIS A 313 -15.63 -9.99 -3.18
C HIS A 313 -16.84 -9.97 -2.26
N VAL A 314 -17.32 -8.77 -1.87
CA VAL A 314 -18.49 -8.69 -0.99
C VAL A 314 -19.76 -9.22 -1.68
N ARG A 315 -19.87 -9.01 -3.00
CA ARG A 315 -20.97 -9.54 -3.81
C ARG A 315 -20.93 -11.06 -3.93
N SER A 316 -19.75 -11.65 -4.10
CA SER A 316 -19.64 -13.12 -4.22
C SER A 316 -19.76 -13.83 -2.88
N GLU A 317 -19.12 -13.31 -1.84
CA GLU A 317 -19.02 -13.98 -0.53
C GLU A 317 -20.28 -13.81 0.32
N PHE A 318 -20.88 -12.62 0.29
CA PHE A 318 -22.00 -12.28 1.15
C PHE A 318 -23.32 -12.05 0.40
N GLU A 319 -23.32 -12.24 -0.91
CA GLU A 319 -24.49 -12.10 -1.78
C GLU A 319 -25.18 -10.71 -1.67
N VAL A 320 -24.39 -9.65 -1.41
CA VAL A 320 -24.89 -8.27 -1.29
C VAL A 320 -24.11 -7.31 -2.19
N SER A 321 -24.81 -6.28 -2.67
CA SER A 321 -24.21 -5.20 -3.45
C SER A 321 -24.11 -3.93 -2.62
N PHE A 322 -22.97 -3.25 -2.69
CA PHE A 322 -22.76 -1.95 -2.08
C PHE A 322 -22.63 -0.87 -3.15
N LYS A 323 -23.32 0.26 -2.93
CA LYS A 323 -23.25 1.43 -3.78
C LYS A 323 -22.70 2.61 -3.01
N LEU A 324 -21.72 3.31 -3.59
CA LEU A 324 -21.17 4.53 -3.02
C LEU A 324 -22.28 5.56 -2.83
N MET A 325 -22.27 6.23 -1.69
CA MET A 325 -23.09 7.40 -1.46
C MET A 325 -22.41 8.61 -2.11
N SER A 326 -22.78 8.93 -3.34
CA SER A 326 -22.59 10.28 -3.86
C SER A 326 -23.61 11.19 -3.15
N GLU A 327 -23.18 12.33 -2.63
CA GLU A 327 -24.10 13.28 -1.98
C GLU A 327 -25.31 13.62 -2.87
N ILE A 328 -26.44 13.79 -2.19
CA ILE A 328 -27.70 14.35 -2.69
C ILE A 328 -27.52 15.86 -2.83
#